data_AF-A0A3M1DH13-F1
#
_entry.id   AF-A0A3M1DH13-F1
#
_cell.length_a   1.000
_cell.length_b   1.000
_cell.length_c   1.000
_cell.angle_alpha   90.00
_cell.angle_beta   90.00
_cell.angle_gamma   90.00
#
_symmetry.space_group_name_H-M   'P 1'
#
loop_
_entity.id
_entity.type
_entity.pdbx_description
1 polymer ?
#
loop_
_entity_poly.entity_id
_entity_poly.type
_entity_poly.pdbx_seq_one_letter_code
_entity_poly.pdbx_strand_id
1 'polypeptide(L)'
;SPYDDNVPPFSAAIGSKTFGALVPGFGLHPQLDKADFEHQALRFRTYYYRTYELVPVSVDAHAFVDYRGRIYQDHHLSELFVNDIKAYSEGKKRSGLSVGIALPKRFDQMFGEGGANLKVSGYRRISFSGRSQWTDGVTSPNIRQSKFPSLNMEQVSRFDITGTIGSKITVSVSQDSQTDIPLANRIQLRYHGDEDDILQTIEAGNTNLSLPNTRFVGYSSRIQGLFGLKAEAQLGNLRLTSILSQEKGSSERASITASGEESARYIRDYQYAEGRIFDLGYPGEFNPNDSVRQLYIYKQDIRESDSSIVHRFYVDSANEPGAKLLHSLQVPQDQYQWLDDPTTNQHYVVFNSTQRDALGIWMEVARYDDNFNLLRVDTIGSQASDTFNLRLIRAETQDYFPSHKTWNLMWRNCYSIPRGASVEDLNLKIFKGLPGREGAPEVLDYQESGGATQKYITILGLDQYNDGTGRKVPDNVLDERREVFRPDWGLIIFPSRTPFDTTRTFTDADGKQTQRLLVRVPTIYNFTSPSQKSQNSQYYIQLSSRSRSSSIRLNRANII
;
A
#
# COMPACT_ATOMS: atom_id res chain seq x y z
N SER A 1 -0.93 -65.46 -26.36
CA SER A 1 -0.30 -64.15 -26.15
C SER A 1 0.76 -64.30 -25.06
N PRO A 2 1.99 -63.76 -25.19
CA PRO A 2 3.07 -63.98 -24.22
C PRO A 2 3.00 -63.03 -23.00
N TYR A 3 1.87 -62.36 -22.76
CA TYR A 3 1.73 -61.38 -21.68
C TYR A 3 0.53 -61.73 -20.79
N ASP A 4 0.75 -61.69 -19.48
CA ASP A 4 -0.26 -61.85 -18.44
C ASP A 4 -1.27 -60.68 -18.51
N ASP A 5 -2.56 -60.96 -18.34
CA ASP A 5 -3.63 -59.95 -18.41
C ASP A 5 -3.60 -58.95 -17.24
N ASN A 6 -2.79 -59.23 -16.21
CA ASN A 6 -2.59 -58.41 -15.02
C ASN A 6 -1.54 -57.30 -15.21
N VAL A 7 -1.81 -56.36 -16.13
CA VAL A 7 -1.05 -55.09 -16.20
C VAL A 7 -1.57 -54.15 -15.10
N PRO A 8 -0.69 -53.51 -14.30
CA PRO A 8 -1.13 -52.58 -13.25
C PRO A 8 -1.98 -51.43 -13.83
N PRO A 9 -2.89 -50.85 -13.02
CA PRO A 9 -3.85 -49.83 -13.46
C PRO A 9 -3.18 -48.58 -14.07
N PHE A 10 -1.90 -48.34 -13.74
CA PHE A 10 -1.05 -47.36 -14.41
C PHE A 10 0.26 -48.03 -14.84
N SER A 11 0.60 -47.96 -16.12
CA SER A 11 1.82 -48.57 -16.66
C SER A 11 2.49 -47.63 -17.66
N ALA A 12 3.82 -47.52 -17.63
CA ALA A 12 4.59 -46.56 -18.44
C ALA A 12 5.43 -47.19 -19.56
N ALA A 13 5.24 -48.47 -19.89
CA ALA A 13 6.14 -49.14 -20.83
C ALA A 13 5.62 -49.05 -22.28
N ILE A 14 6.25 -48.21 -23.10
CA ILE A 14 6.21 -48.34 -24.57
C ILE A 14 7.48 -49.09 -24.99
N GLY A 15 7.41 -50.43 -24.99
CA GLY A 15 8.48 -51.28 -25.54
C GLY A 15 8.39 -52.73 -25.09
N SER A 16 8.84 -53.67 -25.94
CA SER A 16 9.14 -55.02 -25.46
C SER A 16 10.41 -54.96 -24.61
N LYS A 17 10.45 -55.70 -23.49
CA LYS A 17 11.67 -55.77 -22.63
C LYS A 17 12.93 -56.21 -23.38
N THR A 18 12.79 -56.78 -24.58
CA THR A 18 13.90 -57.31 -25.38
C THR A 18 14.49 -56.30 -26.37
N PHE A 19 13.81 -55.21 -26.76
CA PHE A 19 14.36 -54.24 -27.73
C PHE A 19 13.87 -52.80 -27.47
N GLY A 20 14.45 -52.13 -26.47
CA GLY A 20 14.13 -50.73 -26.13
C GLY A 20 14.64 -49.67 -27.12
N ALA A 21 15.45 -50.04 -28.12
CA ALA A 21 16.12 -49.09 -29.00
C ALA A 21 15.36 -48.72 -30.29
N LEU A 22 14.19 -49.31 -30.57
CA LEU A 22 13.51 -49.18 -31.88
C LEU A 22 12.28 -48.25 -31.90
N VAL A 23 12.01 -47.49 -30.84
CA VAL A 23 10.70 -46.83 -30.64
C VAL A 23 10.49 -45.46 -31.33
N PRO A 24 11.46 -44.54 -31.52
CA PRO A 24 11.12 -43.16 -31.89
C PRO A 24 10.66 -42.91 -33.35
N GLY A 25 10.66 -43.93 -34.23
CA GLY A 25 10.48 -43.73 -35.68
C GLY A 25 9.25 -44.38 -36.32
N PHE A 26 8.43 -45.13 -35.57
CA PHE A 26 7.31 -45.88 -36.14
C PHE A 26 5.99 -45.18 -35.81
N GLY A 27 5.19 -44.86 -36.83
CA GLY A 27 3.84 -44.30 -36.70
C GLY A 27 2.87 -45.30 -36.06
N LEU A 28 3.01 -45.49 -34.76
CA LEU A 28 2.19 -46.38 -33.96
C LEU A 28 0.85 -45.70 -33.68
N HIS A 29 -0.25 -46.45 -33.88
CA HIS A 29 -1.61 -45.98 -33.63
C HIS A 29 -2.18 -46.76 -32.44
N PRO A 30 -2.06 -46.23 -31.20
CA PRO A 30 -2.69 -46.85 -30.03
C PRO A 30 -4.21 -46.80 -30.18
N GLN A 31 -4.86 -47.94 -29.95
CA GLN A 31 -6.32 -48.08 -29.95
C GLN A 31 -6.79 -48.32 -28.52
N LEU A 32 -7.92 -47.71 -28.14
CA LEU A 32 -8.53 -47.94 -26.84
C LEU A 32 -9.01 -49.40 -26.77
N ASP A 33 -8.53 -50.11 -25.76
CA ASP A 33 -8.88 -51.51 -25.52
C ASP A 33 -9.95 -51.63 -24.41
N LYS A 34 -9.70 -51.01 -23.26
CA LYS A 34 -10.61 -51.09 -22.10
C LYS A 34 -10.61 -49.80 -21.29
N ALA A 35 -11.78 -49.45 -20.75
CA ALA A 35 -11.92 -48.43 -19.72
C ALA A 35 -12.24 -49.10 -18.38
N ASP A 36 -11.49 -48.76 -17.33
CA ASP A 36 -11.72 -49.22 -15.96
C ASP A 36 -12.26 -48.06 -15.12
N PHE A 37 -13.53 -48.18 -14.70
CA PHE A 37 -14.22 -47.15 -13.95
C PHE A 37 -13.76 -47.08 -12.48
N GLU A 38 -13.44 -48.22 -11.85
CA GLU A 38 -13.03 -48.25 -10.45
C GLU A 38 -11.66 -47.62 -10.24
N HIS A 39 -10.75 -47.84 -11.20
CA HIS A 39 -9.38 -47.32 -11.14
C HIS A 39 -9.18 -46.04 -11.96
N GLN A 40 -10.25 -45.48 -12.55
CA GLN A 40 -10.20 -44.28 -13.40
C GLN A 40 -9.12 -44.36 -14.49
N ALA A 41 -8.99 -45.51 -15.16
CA ALA A 41 -7.89 -45.77 -16.09
C ALA A 41 -8.39 -46.14 -17.49
N LEU A 42 -7.64 -45.73 -18.52
CA LEU A 42 -7.86 -46.12 -19.92
C LEU A 42 -6.67 -46.96 -20.39
N ARG A 43 -6.93 -48.17 -20.88
CA ARG A 43 -5.94 -49.10 -21.42
C ARG A 43 -5.92 -49.01 -22.94
N PHE A 44 -4.73 -48.87 -23.51
CA PHE A 44 -4.49 -48.79 -24.94
C PHE A 44 -3.65 -49.97 -25.42
N ARG A 45 -4.07 -50.57 -26.54
CA ARG A 45 -3.30 -51.58 -27.28
C ARG A 45 -2.68 -50.96 -28.52
N THR A 46 -1.46 -51.38 -28.82
CA THR A 46 -0.75 -50.90 -30.00
C THR A 46 -0.17 -52.09 -30.72
N TYR A 47 -0.34 -52.13 -32.05
CA TYR A 47 0.23 -53.17 -32.89
C TYR A 47 1.42 -52.63 -33.68
N TYR A 48 2.52 -53.38 -33.70
CA TYR A 48 3.64 -53.19 -34.59
C TYR A 48 3.47 -54.06 -35.85
N TYR A 49 3.58 -53.44 -37.04
CA TYR A 49 3.41 -54.09 -38.35
C TYR A 49 2.12 -54.94 -38.51
N ARG A 50 1.06 -54.62 -37.76
CA ARG A 50 -0.22 -55.37 -37.71
C ARG A 50 -0.12 -56.84 -37.23
N THR A 51 1.07 -57.31 -36.83
CA THR A 51 1.31 -58.71 -36.49
C THR A 51 1.77 -58.91 -35.04
N TYR A 52 2.42 -57.91 -34.43
CA TYR A 52 2.96 -58.01 -33.08
C TYR A 52 2.30 -57.01 -32.14
N GLU A 53 1.64 -57.49 -31.09
CA GLU A 53 1.03 -56.64 -30.05
C GLU A 53 2.12 -56.18 -29.08
N LEU A 54 2.22 -54.85 -28.91
CA LEU A 54 3.09 -54.24 -27.90
C LEU A 54 2.43 -54.33 -26.52
N VAL A 55 3.24 -54.17 -25.46
CA VAL A 55 2.73 -54.14 -24.09
C VAL A 55 1.65 -53.05 -23.97
N PRO A 56 0.43 -53.38 -23.52
CA PRO A 56 -0.63 -52.39 -23.38
C PRO A 56 -0.29 -51.34 -22.32
N VAL A 57 -0.65 -50.09 -22.60
CA VAL A 57 -0.37 -48.93 -21.74
C VAL A 57 -1.66 -48.46 -21.09
N SER A 58 -1.66 -48.34 -19.76
CA SER A 58 -2.80 -47.79 -19.01
C SER A 58 -2.47 -46.40 -18.48
N VAL A 59 -3.34 -45.43 -18.75
CA VAL A 59 -3.19 -44.03 -18.34
C VAL A 59 -4.36 -43.60 -17.46
N ASP A 60 -4.13 -42.59 -16.64
CA ASP A 60 -5.20 -41.91 -15.89
C ASP A 60 -6.20 -41.25 -16.85
N ALA A 61 -7.48 -41.58 -16.66
CA ALA A 61 -8.56 -41.15 -17.54
C ALA A 61 -8.79 -39.64 -17.47
N HIS A 62 -8.67 -39.03 -16.29
CA HIS A 62 -8.83 -37.59 -16.13
C HIS A 62 -7.70 -36.82 -16.81
N ALA A 63 -6.44 -37.20 -16.54
CA ALA A 63 -5.28 -36.61 -17.18
C ALA A 63 -5.29 -36.80 -18.70
N PHE A 64 -5.75 -37.94 -19.20
CA PHE A 64 -5.89 -38.19 -20.63
C PHE A 64 -6.98 -37.33 -21.28
N VAL A 65 -8.15 -37.19 -20.64
CA VAL A 65 -9.24 -36.32 -21.12
C VAL A 65 -8.82 -34.86 -21.12
N ASP A 66 -8.15 -34.39 -20.08
CA ASP A 66 -7.61 -33.03 -20.00
C ASP A 66 -6.55 -32.76 -21.08
N TYR A 67 -5.63 -33.70 -21.28
CA TYR A 67 -4.61 -33.62 -22.33
C TYR A 67 -5.25 -33.60 -23.73
N ARG A 68 -6.22 -34.48 -23.99
CA ARG A 68 -6.99 -34.51 -25.24
C ARG A 68 -7.76 -33.21 -25.44
N GLY A 69 -8.36 -32.65 -24.40
CA GLY A 69 -9.07 -31.37 -24.44
C GLY A 69 -8.16 -30.21 -24.85
N ARG A 70 -6.95 -30.14 -24.29
CA ARG A 70 -5.94 -29.15 -24.67
C ARG A 70 -5.49 -29.30 -26.12
N ILE A 71 -5.15 -30.52 -26.54
CA ILE A 71 -4.76 -30.83 -27.93
C ILE A 71 -5.89 -30.44 -28.91
N TYR A 72 -7.14 -30.74 -28.57
CA TYR A 72 -8.29 -30.43 -29.43
C TYR A 72 -8.53 -28.92 -29.55
N GLN A 73 -8.39 -28.17 -28.46
CA GLN A 73 -8.45 -26.70 -28.49
C GLN A 73 -7.33 -26.10 -29.34
N ASP A 74 -6.09 -26.58 -29.20
CA ASP A 74 -4.94 -26.10 -29.96
C ASP A 74 -5.03 -26.46 -31.46
N HIS A 75 -5.48 -27.67 -31.79
CA HIS A 75 -5.65 -28.09 -33.19
C HIS A 75 -6.82 -27.40 -33.89
N HIS A 76 -7.96 -27.21 -33.20
CA HIS A 76 -9.13 -26.61 -33.84
C HIS A 76 -8.93 -25.11 -34.07
N LEU A 77 -8.27 -24.40 -33.15
CA LEU A 77 -7.91 -22.99 -33.33
C LEU A 77 -6.86 -22.82 -34.44
N SER A 78 -5.87 -23.70 -34.53
CA SER A 78 -4.85 -23.63 -35.58
C SER A 78 -5.40 -23.97 -36.97
N GLU A 79 -6.32 -24.93 -37.11
CA GLU A 79 -6.98 -25.20 -38.39
C GLU A 79 -7.89 -24.06 -38.85
N LEU A 80 -8.66 -23.45 -37.93
CA LEU A 80 -9.47 -22.26 -38.25
C LEU A 80 -8.59 -21.10 -38.75
N PHE A 81 -7.44 -20.88 -38.10
CA PHE A 81 -6.49 -19.83 -38.46
C PHE A 81 -5.76 -20.10 -39.79
N VAL A 82 -5.36 -21.35 -40.05
CA VAL A 82 -4.69 -21.77 -41.30
C VAL A 82 -5.66 -21.71 -42.48
N ASN A 83 -6.93 -22.08 -42.28
CA ASN A 83 -7.96 -21.97 -43.32
C ASN A 83 -8.31 -20.51 -43.63
N ASP A 84 -8.32 -19.62 -42.63
CA ASP A 84 -8.49 -18.17 -42.85
C ASP A 84 -7.29 -17.55 -43.57
N ILE A 85 -6.05 -17.97 -43.27
CA ILE A 85 -4.84 -17.50 -43.98
C ILE A 85 -4.84 -17.96 -45.44
N LYS A 86 -5.30 -19.18 -45.73
CA LYS A 86 -5.49 -19.66 -47.11
C LYS A 86 -6.55 -18.85 -47.86
N ALA A 87 -7.67 -18.54 -47.21
CA ALA A 87 -8.73 -17.71 -47.81
C ALA A 87 -8.28 -16.24 -48.06
N TYR A 88 -7.32 -15.73 -47.27
CA TYR A 88 -6.71 -14.42 -47.46
C TYR A 88 -5.75 -14.37 -48.67
N SER A 89 -5.06 -15.48 -49.00
CA SER A 89 -4.13 -15.54 -50.14
C SER A 89 -4.84 -15.64 -51.50
N GLU A 90 -6.10 -16.11 -51.52
CA GLU A 90 -6.91 -16.24 -52.75
C GLU A 90 -7.68 -14.96 -53.16
N GLY A 91 -7.30 -13.78 -52.63
CA GLY A 91 -7.58 -12.51 -53.31
C GLY A 91 -8.98 -11.92 -53.18
N LYS A 92 -9.79 -12.29 -52.18
CA LYS A 92 -10.99 -11.50 -51.81
C LYS A 92 -10.64 -10.44 -50.77
N LYS A 93 -10.42 -9.20 -51.22
CA LYS A 93 -10.38 -8.01 -50.35
C LYS A 93 -11.71 -7.87 -49.60
N ARG A 94 -11.77 -8.37 -48.37
CA ARG A 94 -12.77 -7.97 -47.36
C ARG A 94 -12.03 -7.35 -46.18
N SER A 95 -12.36 -6.11 -45.88
CA SER A 95 -11.87 -5.41 -44.69
C SER A 95 -12.53 -6.02 -43.45
N GLY A 96 -11.79 -6.86 -42.73
CA GLY A 96 -12.22 -7.55 -41.51
C GLY A 96 -12.36 -9.07 -41.69
N LEU A 97 -11.84 -9.85 -40.74
CA LEU A 97 -12.11 -11.30 -40.63
C LEU A 97 -13.58 -11.49 -40.20
N SER A 98 -14.44 -11.86 -41.15
CA SER A 98 -15.79 -12.34 -40.89
C SER A 98 -15.85 -13.84 -41.21
N VAL A 99 -15.95 -14.68 -40.19
CA VAL A 99 -16.07 -16.14 -40.36
C VAL A 99 -17.56 -16.49 -40.44
N GLY A 100 -18.05 -16.75 -41.65
CA GLY A 100 -19.41 -17.22 -41.89
C GLY A 100 -19.47 -18.74 -41.92
N ILE A 101 -19.87 -19.37 -40.82
CA ILE A 101 -20.13 -20.82 -40.76
C ILE A 101 -21.64 -21.04 -40.81
N ALA A 102 -22.10 -21.82 -41.80
CA ALA A 102 -23.49 -22.25 -41.88
C ALA A 102 -23.76 -23.31 -40.81
N LEU A 103 -24.81 -23.11 -40.01
CA LEU A 103 -25.21 -24.06 -38.97
C LEU A 103 -25.93 -25.28 -39.60
N PRO A 104 -25.78 -26.50 -39.05
CA PRO A 104 -26.56 -27.65 -39.48
C PRO A 104 -28.06 -27.43 -39.23
N LYS A 105 -28.93 -27.89 -40.16
CA LYS A 105 -30.40 -27.68 -40.15
C LYS A 105 -31.17 -28.05 -38.85
N ARG A 106 -30.55 -28.75 -37.90
CA ARG A 106 -31.15 -29.06 -36.59
C ARG A 106 -30.94 -27.96 -35.53
N PHE A 107 -30.08 -26.97 -35.82
CA PHE A 107 -29.75 -25.86 -34.93
C PHE A 107 -30.58 -24.60 -35.19
N ASP A 108 -31.20 -24.49 -36.36
CA ASP A 108 -32.08 -23.35 -36.72
C ASP A 108 -33.29 -23.22 -35.77
N GLN A 109 -33.81 -24.35 -35.26
CA GLN A 109 -34.92 -24.36 -34.29
C GLN A 109 -34.54 -23.80 -32.91
N MET A 110 -33.27 -23.86 -32.52
CA MET A 110 -32.80 -23.39 -31.21
C MET A 110 -32.15 -22.00 -31.26
N PHE A 111 -31.54 -21.62 -32.38
CA PHE A 111 -30.76 -20.38 -32.50
C PHE A 111 -31.32 -19.37 -33.53
N GLY A 112 -32.45 -19.73 -34.16
CA GLY A 112 -33.09 -18.94 -35.20
C GLY A 112 -32.40 -19.11 -36.56
N GLU A 113 -33.03 -18.57 -37.60
CA GLU A 113 -32.49 -18.63 -38.95
C GLU A 113 -31.23 -17.79 -39.09
N GLY A 114 -30.22 -18.32 -39.79
CA GLY A 114 -28.97 -17.61 -40.09
C GLY A 114 -27.72 -18.33 -39.57
N GLY A 115 -26.56 -17.98 -40.13
CA GLY A 115 -25.26 -18.52 -39.72
C GLY A 115 -24.63 -17.74 -38.56
N ALA A 116 -23.40 -18.11 -38.22
CA ALA A 116 -22.57 -17.30 -37.32
C ALA A 116 -21.99 -16.08 -38.07
N ASN A 117 -22.21 -14.88 -37.53
CA ASN A 117 -21.61 -13.65 -38.02
C ASN A 117 -20.82 -12.99 -36.88
N LEU A 118 -19.60 -13.48 -36.65
CA LEU A 118 -18.71 -13.00 -35.60
C LEU A 118 -17.60 -12.13 -36.23
N LYS A 119 -17.40 -10.95 -35.66
CA LYS A 119 -16.29 -10.05 -35.96
C LYS A 119 -15.27 -10.12 -34.83
N VAL A 120 -14.03 -10.42 -35.18
CA VAL A 120 -12.90 -10.44 -34.25
C VAL A 120 -11.99 -9.26 -34.57
N SER A 121 -11.65 -8.45 -33.57
CA SER A 121 -10.68 -7.35 -33.68
C SER A 121 -9.70 -7.39 -32.52
N GLY A 122 -8.41 -7.25 -32.79
CA GLY A 122 -7.40 -7.28 -31.74
C GLY A 122 -6.05 -7.77 -32.23
N TYR A 123 -5.16 -8.04 -31.28
CA TYR A 123 -3.85 -8.64 -31.55
C TYR A 123 -3.44 -9.61 -30.45
N ARG A 124 -2.58 -10.55 -30.82
CA ARG A 124 -1.86 -11.42 -29.88
C ARG A 124 -0.38 -11.31 -30.21
N ARG A 125 0.42 -10.94 -29.22
CA ARG A 125 1.88 -10.90 -29.27
C ARG A 125 2.43 -12.02 -28.41
N ILE A 126 3.28 -12.84 -29.00
CA ILE A 126 4.03 -13.87 -28.28
C ILE A 126 5.51 -13.53 -28.45
N SER A 127 6.21 -13.31 -27.34
CA SER A 127 7.62 -12.95 -27.30
C SER A 127 8.40 -14.07 -26.63
N PHE A 128 9.39 -14.62 -27.33
CA PHE A 128 10.34 -15.57 -26.77
C PHE A 128 11.67 -14.86 -26.54
N SER A 129 12.24 -14.98 -25.35
CA SER A 129 13.55 -14.42 -25.01
C SER A 129 14.39 -15.46 -24.28
N GLY A 130 15.71 -15.42 -24.51
CA GLY A 130 16.68 -16.29 -23.85
C GLY A 130 17.79 -15.44 -23.24
N ARG A 131 18.09 -15.63 -21.94
CA ARG A 131 19.25 -14.98 -21.30
C ARG A 131 20.20 -16.03 -20.73
N SER A 132 21.42 -16.06 -21.25
CA SER A 132 22.51 -16.86 -20.69
C SER A 132 23.49 -15.92 -20.00
N GLN A 133 23.80 -16.19 -18.73
CA GLN A 133 24.80 -15.46 -17.96
C GLN A 133 25.76 -16.47 -17.34
N TRP A 134 27.03 -16.35 -17.68
CA TRP A 134 28.11 -17.19 -17.16
C TRP A 134 29.29 -16.28 -16.81
N THR A 135 30.10 -16.71 -15.84
CA THR A 135 31.28 -15.97 -15.39
C THR A 135 32.47 -16.91 -15.50
N ASP A 136 33.52 -16.49 -16.21
CA ASP A 136 34.74 -17.29 -16.29
C ASP A 136 35.49 -17.29 -14.95
N GLY A 137 36.09 -18.42 -14.57
CA GLY A 137 36.92 -18.53 -13.36
C GLY A 137 36.20 -18.79 -12.03
N VAL A 138 34.92 -19.20 -12.01
CA VAL A 138 34.24 -19.56 -10.76
C VAL A 138 34.70 -20.93 -10.23
N THR A 139 35.63 -20.94 -9.27
CA THR A 139 36.15 -22.11 -8.54
C THR A 139 35.33 -22.46 -7.29
N SER A 140 33.99 -22.46 -7.41
CA SER A 140 33.13 -22.91 -6.31
C SER A 140 32.68 -24.36 -6.54
N PRO A 141 33.05 -25.34 -5.68
CA PRO A 141 32.74 -26.76 -5.88
C PRO A 141 31.24 -27.10 -5.93
N ASN A 142 30.38 -26.18 -5.46
CA ASN A 142 28.96 -26.42 -5.24
C ASN A 142 28.03 -25.72 -6.24
N ILE A 143 28.56 -24.97 -7.23
CA ILE A 143 27.74 -24.25 -8.22
C ILE A 143 28.12 -24.72 -9.63
N ARG A 144 27.34 -25.64 -10.20
CA ARG A 144 27.42 -25.99 -11.62
C ARG A 144 26.74 -24.89 -12.44
N GLN A 145 27.50 -23.97 -13.00
CA GLN A 145 26.96 -22.97 -13.93
C GLN A 145 26.49 -23.63 -15.22
N SER A 146 25.22 -23.45 -15.58
CA SER A 146 24.67 -23.89 -16.86
C SER A 146 24.87 -22.82 -17.91
N LYS A 147 25.44 -23.17 -19.07
CA LYS A 147 25.56 -22.28 -20.24
C LYS A 147 24.26 -22.20 -21.05
N PHE A 148 23.27 -23.04 -20.72
CA PHE A 148 21.97 -23.01 -21.37
C PHE A 148 21.18 -21.78 -20.93
N PRO A 149 20.61 -20.99 -21.85
CA PRO A 149 19.89 -19.76 -21.51
C PRO A 149 18.61 -20.07 -20.72
N SER A 150 18.25 -19.20 -19.78
CA SER A 150 16.89 -19.20 -19.25
C SER A 150 15.94 -18.72 -20.35
N LEU A 151 14.93 -19.53 -20.66
CA LEU A 151 13.93 -19.21 -21.67
C LEU A 151 12.73 -18.55 -21.00
N ASN A 152 12.31 -17.40 -21.51
CA ASN A 152 11.13 -16.68 -21.07
C ASN A 152 10.17 -16.48 -22.26
N MET A 153 8.91 -16.87 -22.07
CA MET A 153 7.83 -16.70 -23.02
C MET A 153 6.81 -15.73 -22.44
N GLU A 154 6.67 -14.56 -23.07
CA GLU A 154 5.66 -13.57 -22.72
C GLU A 154 4.53 -13.61 -23.74
N GLN A 155 3.28 -13.66 -23.28
CA GLN A 155 2.11 -13.59 -24.14
C GLN A 155 1.24 -12.41 -23.74
N VAL A 156 1.02 -11.50 -24.69
CA VAL A 156 0.08 -10.38 -24.55
C VAL A 156 -1.04 -10.57 -25.56
N SER A 157 -2.28 -10.61 -25.08
CA SER A 157 -3.46 -10.73 -25.93
C SER A 157 -4.48 -9.65 -25.60
N ARG A 158 -4.95 -8.95 -26.62
CA ARG A 158 -6.08 -8.03 -26.52
C ARG A 158 -7.01 -8.26 -27.70
N PHE A 159 -8.23 -8.71 -27.43
CA PHE A 159 -9.21 -8.96 -28.47
C PHE A 159 -10.64 -8.68 -28.04
N ASP A 160 -11.41 -8.20 -29.01
CA ASP A 160 -12.83 -7.96 -28.94
C ASP A 160 -13.52 -8.87 -29.97
N ILE A 161 -14.52 -9.63 -29.53
CA ILE A 161 -15.36 -10.48 -30.37
C ILE A 161 -16.79 -9.98 -30.23
N THR A 162 -17.38 -9.53 -31.33
CA THR A 162 -18.76 -9.07 -31.35
C THR A 162 -19.50 -9.68 -32.52
N GLY A 163 -20.75 -10.09 -32.33
CA GLY A 163 -21.56 -10.58 -33.42
C GLY A 163 -22.78 -11.35 -32.97
N THR A 164 -23.39 -12.07 -33.91
CA THR A 164 -24.58 -12.87 -33.66
C THR A 164 -24.39 -14.31 -34.16
N ILE A 165 -25.12 -15.24 -33.55
CA ILE A 165 -25.25 -16.62 -34.02
C ILE A 165 -26.73 -16.84 -34.29
N GLY A 166 -27.08 -17.02 -35.57
CA GLY A 166 -28.49 -16.96 -35.99
C GLY A 166 -29.12 -15.61 -35.68
N SER A 167 -30.44 -15.60 -35.50
CA SER A 167 -31.20 -14.40 -35.08
C SER A 167 -31.33 -14.26 -33.57
N LYS A 168 -31.11 -15.33 -32.80
CA LYS A 168 -31.44 -15.37 -31.36
C LYS A 168 -30.27 -15.15 -30.41
N ILE A 169 -29.01 -15.32 -30.85
CA ILE A 169 -27.84 -15.20 -29.95
C ILE A 169 -26.98 -14.00 -30.32
N THR A 170 -26.68 -13.16 -29.33
CA THR A 170 -25.69 -12.09 -29.39
C THR A 170 -24.46 -12.46 -28.55
N VAL A 171 -23.27 -12.27 -29.12
CA VAL A 171 -21.98 -12.51 -28.47
C VAL A 171 -21.21 -11.19 -28.38
N SER A 172 -20.70 -10.88 -27.19
CA SER A 172 -19.81 -9.76 -26.93
C SER A 172 -18.73 -10.19 -25.92
N VAL A 173 -17.51 -10.36 -26.38
CA VAL A 173 -16.34 -10.70 -25.56
C VAL A 173 -15.29 -9.61 -25.71
N SER A 174 -14.73 -9.15 -24.60
CA SER A 174 -13.60 -8.22 -24.53
C SER A 174 -12.60 -8.81 -23.55
N GLN A 175 -11.40 -9.13 -24.03
CA GLN A 175 -10.33 -9.69 -23.20
C GLN A 175 -9.04 -8.90 -23.40
N ASP A 176 -8.42 -8.51 -22.29
CA ASP A 176 -7.09 -7.91 -22.23
C ASP A 176 -6.26 -8.65 -21.18
N SER A 177 -5.14 -9.25 -21.58
CA SER A 177 -4.27 -10.01 -20.67
C SER A 177 -3.41 -9.13 -19.76
N GLN A 178 -3.40 -7.81 -19.97
CA GLN A 178 -2.60 -6.86 -19.17
C GLN A 178 -3.44 -6.05 -18.18
N THR A 179 -4.74 -6.35 -18.03
CA THR A 179 -5.63 -5.62 -17.13
C THR A 179 -5.67 -6.24 -15.74
N ASP A 180 -5.42 -5.42 -14.72
CA ASP A 180 -5.59 -5.79 -13.30
C ASP A 180 -6.99 -5.44 -12.76
N ILE A 181 -7.86 -4.87 -13.60
CA ILE A 181 -9.21 -4.47 -13.20
C ILE A 181 -10.11 -5.72 -13.19
N PRO A 182 -10.71 -6.12 -12.05
CA PRO A 182 -11.45 -7.38 -11.89
C PRO A 182 -12.59 -7.62 -12.89
N LEU A 183 -13.13 -6.57 -13.51
CA LEU A 183 -14.26 -6.60 -14.45
C LEU A 183 -13.90 -6.17 -15.89
N ALA A 184 -12.63 -5.89 -16.20
CA ALA A 184 -12.26 -5.45 -17.55
C ALA A 184 -12.34 -6.57 -18.59
N ASN A 185 -12.16 -7.83 -18.16
CA ASN A 185 -12.43 -8.99 -19.00
C ASN A 185 -13.93 -9.32 -18.96
N ARG A 186 -14.62 -9.00 -20.06
CA ARG A 186 -16.07 -9.15 -20.18
C ARG A 186 -16.41 -10.25 -21.16
N ILE A 187 -17.25 -11.19 -20.74
CA ILE A 187 -17.87 -12.18 -21.60
C ILE A 187 -19.36 -11.98 -21.47
N GLN A 188 -20.07 -11.74 -22.56
CA GLN A 188 -21.52 -11.60 -22.56
C GLN A 188 -22.11 -12.36 -23.73
N LEU A 189 -22.83 -13.42 -23.40
CA LEU A 189 -23.65 -14.16 -24.35
C LEU A 189 -25.10 -13.92 -23.98
N ARG A 190 -25.92 -13.54 -24.95
CA ARG A 190 -27.34 -13.30 -24.75
C ARG A 190 -28.14 -14.08 -25.76
N TYR A 191 -29.06 -14.91 -25.28
CA TYR A 191 -30.15 -15.49 -26.05
C TYR A 191 -31.39 -14.62 -25.88
N HIS A 192 -32.12 -14.40 -26.96
CA HIS A 192 -33.47 -13.84 -26.96
C HIS A 192 -34.41 -14.76 -27.72
N GLY A 193 -35.46 -15.22 -27.04
CA GLY A 193 -36.53 -16.02 -27.65
C GLY A 193 -37.45 -15.16 -28.52
N ASP A 194 -38.30 -15.82 -29.30
CA ASP A 194 -39.37 -15.15 -30.04
C ASP A 194 -40.51 -14.74 -29.08
N GLU A 195 -41.45 -13.92 -29.55
CA GLU A 195 -42.55 -13.38 -28.72
C GLU A 195 -43.37 -14.47 -28.02
N ASP A 196 -43.57 -15.61 -28.68
CA ASP A 196 -44.37 -16.74 -28.20
C ASP A 196 -43.57 -17.74 -27.33
N ASP A 197 -42.26 -17.53 -27.14
CA ASP A 197 -41.40 -18.46 -26.38
C ASP A 197 -41.60 -18.28 -24.86
N ILE A 198 -41.78 -19.37 -24.11
CA ILE A 198 -41.81 -19.32 -22.62
C ILE A 198 -40.49 -18.77 -22.07
N LEU A 199 -39.37 -19.14 -22.70
CA LEU A 199 -38.04 -18.69 -22.33
C LEU A 199 -37.70 -17.42 -23.13
N GLN A 200 -37.66 -16.29 -22.44
CA GLN A 200 -37.53 -14.97 -23.04
C GLN A 200 -36.06 -14.56 -23.22
N THR A 201 -35.26 -14.71 -22.17
CA THR A 201 -33.83 -14.38 -22.22
C THR A 201 -32.97 -15.37 -21.45
N ILE A 202 -31.78 -15.66 -21.98
CA ILE A 202 -30.68 -16.23 -21.20
C ILE A 202 -29.47 -15.30 -21.36
N GLU A 203 -28.85 -14.91 -20.26
CA GLU A 203 -27.55 -14.23 -20.25
C GLU A 203 -26.50 -15.11 -19.58
N ALA A 204 -25.33 -15.20 -20.18
CA ALA A 204 -24.18 -15.88 -19.61
C ALA A 204 -22.94 -14.97 -19.59
N GLY A 205 -22.18 -15.05 -18.50
CA GLY A 205 -21.00 -14.22 -18.24
C GLY A 205 -21.36 -13.00 -17.40
N ASN A 206 -20.93 -11.80 -17.81
CA ASN A 206 -21.21 -10.57 -17.09
C ASN A 206 -22.69 -10.21 -17.19
N THR A 207 -23.40 -10.21 -16.05
CA THR A 207 -24.83 -9.90 -15.96
C THR A 207 -25.10 -8.91 -14.82
N ASN A 208 -26.31 -8.33 -14.82
CA ASN A 208 -26.79 -7.43 -13.80
C ASN A 208 -28.18 -7.88 -13.36
N LEU A 209 -28.50 -7.69 -12.07
CA LEU A 209 -29.81 -7.95 -11.51
C LEU A 209 -30.46 -6.64 -11.06
N SER A 210 -31.65 -6.36 -11.61
CA SER A 210 -32.49 -5.26 -11.16
C SER A 210 -33.88 -5.79 -10.88
N LEU A 211 -34.24 -5.90 -9.61
CA LEU A 211 -35.58 -6.31 -9.20
C LEU A 211 -36.48 -5.06 -9.06
N PRO A 212 -37.72 -5.09 -9.54
CA PRO A 212 -38.67 -4.00 -9.32
C PRO A 212 -38.91 -3.77 -7.83
N ASN A 213 -39.11 -2.51 -7.43
CA ASN A 213 -39.51 -2.18 -6.06
C ASN A 213 -40.91 -2.75 -5.81
N THR A 214 -41.00 -3.80 -5.00
CA THR A 214 -42.29 -4.32 -4.52
C THR A 214 -42.47 -3.95 -3.05
N ARG A 215 -43.72 -3.72 -2.63
CA ARG A 215 -44.05 -3.37 -1.23
C ARG A 215 -43.71 -4.47 -0.22
N PHE A 216 -43.37 -5.68 -0.69
CA PHE A 216 -43.12 -6.87 0.13
C PHE A 216 -41.63 -7.25 0.21
N VAL A 217 -40.75 -6.57 -0.53
CA VAL A 217 -39.31 -6.78 -0.49
C VAL A 217 -38.63 -5.48 -0.08
N GLY A 218 -38.14 -5.41 1.16
CA GLY A 218 -37.48 -4.22 1.73
C GLY A 218 -36.10 -3.89 1.14
N TYR A 219 -35.70 -4.55 0.06
CA TYR A 219 -34.41 -4.39 -0.60
C TYR A 219 -34.60 -4.06 -2.07
N SER A 220 -34.34 -2.79 -2.45
CA SER A 220 -34.09 -2.45 -3.86
C SER A 220 -32.63 -2.80 -4.18
N SER A 221 -32.34 -4.07 -4.43
CA SER A 221 -30.97 -4.48 -4.75
C SER A 221 -30.76 -4.41 -6.26
N ARG A 222 -30.19 -3.30 -6.74
CA ARG A 222 -29.46 -3.31 -8.01
C ARG A 222 -28.10 -3.93 -7.72
N ILE A 223 -27.87 -5.14 -8.22
CA ILE A 223 -26.60 -5.85 -8.07
C ILE A 223 -25.90 -5.84 -9.42
N GLN A 224 -24.71 -5.27 -9.46
CA GLN A 224 -23.91 -5.09 -10.66
C GLN A 224 -22.58 -5.83 -10.52
N GLY A 225 -21.94 -6.18 -11.65
CA GLY A 225 -20.63 -6.84 -11.62
C GLY A 225 -20.68 -8.33 -11.29
N LEU A 226 -21.78 -9.00 -11.67
CA LEU A 226 -21.95 -10.44 -11.49
C LEU A 226 -21.37 -11.20 -12.67
N PHE A 227 -20.71 -12.33 -12.40
CA PHE A 227 -20.35 -13.32 -13.43
C PHE A 227 -21.18 -14.60 -13.20
N GLY A 228 -22.04 -14.95 -14.15
CA GLY A 228 -22.96 -16.08 -13.96
C GLY A 228 -23.93 -16.31 -15.10
N LEU A 229 -24.98 -17.06 -14.79
CA LEU A 229 -26.09 -17.38 -15.68
C LEU A 229 -27.36 -16.69 -15.15
N LYS A 230 -28.06 -15.96 -16.01
CA LYS A 230 -29.37 -15.39 -15.74
C LYS A 230 -30.36 -15.92 -16.77
N ALA A 231 -31.54 -16.33 -16.34
CA ALA A 231 -32.62 -16.76 -17.22
C ALA A 231 -33.92 -16.06 -16.84
N GLU A 232 -34.68 -15.62 -17.85
CA GLU A 232 -36.00 -15.02 -17.67
C GLU A 232 -37.01 -15.81 -18.50
N ALA A 233 -38.07 -16.26 -17.83
CA ALA A 233 -39.18 -16.97 -18.43
C ALA A 233 -40.50 -16.23 -18.15
N GLN A 234 -41.40 -16.24 -19.12
CA GLN A 234 -42.73 -15.65 -19.00
C GLN A 234 -43.79 -16.67 -19.37
N LEU A 235 -44.72 -16.93 -18.45
CA LEU A 235 -45.88 -17.79 -18.67
C LEU A 235 -47.15 -16.96 -18.40
N GLY A 236 -47.72 -16.40 -19.46
CA GLY A 236 -48.82 -15.44 -19.36
C GLY A 236 -48.42 -14.20 -18.54
N ASN A 237 -49.07 -13.99 -17.41
CA ASN A 237 -48.80 -12.87 -16.51
C ASN A 237 -47.72 -13.18 -15.45
N LEU A 238 -47.23 -14.43 -15.38
CA LEU A 238 -46.17 -14.83 -14.46
C LEU A 238 -44.81 -14.62 -15.12
N ARG A 239 -43.95 -13.79 -14.52
CA ARG A 239 -42.55 -13.63 -14.91
C ARG A 239 -41.64 -14.24 -13.86
N LEU A 240 -40.84 -15.22 -14.26
CA LEU A 240 -39.84 -15.89 -13.44
C LEU A 240 -38.44 -15.45 -13.89
N THR A 241 -37.66 -14.89 -12.98
CA THR A 241 -36.24 -14.56 -13.21
C THR A 241 -35.40 -15.41 -12.28
N SER A 242 -34.46 -16.19 -12.83
CA SER A 242 -33.52 -17.02 -12.09
C SER A 242 -32.09 -16.55 -12.36
N ILE A 243 -31.24 -16.54 -11.34
CA ILE A 243 -29.83 -16.14 -11.45
C ILE A 243 -28.93 -17.06 -10.60
N LEU A 244 -27.85 -17.53 -11.21
CA LEU A 244 -26.77 -18.29 -10.58
C LEU A 244 -25.47 -17.56 -10.89
N SER A 245 -24.91 -16.83 -9.92
CA SER A 245 -23.77 -15.94 -10.17
C SER A 245 -22.79 -15.87 -9.01
N GLN A 246 -21.52 -15.63 -9.35
CA GLN A 246 -20.49 -15.22 -8.41
C GLN A 246 -20.28 -13.70 -8.50
N GLU A 247 -20.32 -13.01 -7.37
CA GLU A 247 -20.00 -11.58 -7.29
C GLU A 247 -18.49 -11.39 -7.43
N LYS A 248 -18.07 -10.51 -8.35
CA LYS A 248 -16.66 -10.13 -8.55
C LYS A 248 -16.38 -8.66 -8.15
N GLY A 249 -17.38 -7.97 -7.63
CA GLY A 249 -17.28 -6.60 -7.07
C GLY A 249 -17.24 -6.57 -5.55
N SER A 250 -16.91 -5.43 -4.98
CA SER A 250 -17.03 -5.15 -3.54
C SER A 250 -17.90 -3.92 -3.33
N SER A 251 -18.96 -4.04 -2.51
CA SER A 251 -19.79 -2.91 -2.14
C SER A 251 -19.21 -2.15 -0.95
N GLU A 252 -18.85 -0.88 -1.13
CA GLU A 252 -18.39 0.02 -0.06
C GLU A 252 -19.36 1.22 0.04
N ARG A 253 -19.63 1.71 1.27
CA ARG A 253 -20.42 2.92 1.51
C ARG A 253 -19.56 3.96 2.22
N ALA A 254 -19.62 5.20 1.75
CA ALA A 254 -19.08 6.37 2.44
C ALA A 254 -20.23 7.21 3.03
N SER A 255 -20.06 7.69 4.26
CA SER A 255 -21.03 8.53 4.98
C SER A 255 -20.41 9.88 5.25
N ILE A 256 -20.97 10.94 4.67
CA ILE A 256 -20.40 12.30 4.71
C ILE A 256 -21.24 13.17 5.65
N THR A 257 -20.59 13.79 6.63
CA THR A 257 -21.20 14.73 7.56
C THR A 257 -20.68 16.14 7.30
N ALA A 258 -21.56 17.16 7.33
CA ALA A 258 -21.22 18.55 6.99
C ALA A 258 -20.21 19.26 7.94
N SER A 259 -19.67 18.57 8.96
CA SER A 259 -18.77 19.14 9.97
C SER A 259 -17.28 19.18 9.56
N GLY A 260 -16.88 18.59 8.41
CA GLY A 260 -15.48 18.57 7.98
C GLY A 260 -14.56 17.66 8.81
N GLU A 261 -15.13 16.82 9.67
CA GLU A 261 -14.39 15.87 10.52
C GLU A 261 -13.88 14.63 9.76
N GLU A 262 -14.22 14.46 8.48
CA GLU A 262 -13.91 13.25 7.69
C GLU A 262 -12.41 13.11 7.32
N SER A 263 -11.64 14.20 7.39
CA SER A 263 -10.17 14.19 7.18
C SER A 263 -9.39 14.43 8.47
N ALA A 264 -9.99 14.15 9.63
CA ALA A 264 -9.32 14.31 10.91
C ALA A 264 -8.09 13.40 11.00
N ARG A 265 -6.91 14.01 11.06
CA ARG A 265 -5.66 13.33 11.41
C ARG A 265 -5.55 13.29 12.92
N TYR A 266 -5.41 12.10 13.47
CA TYR A 266 -5.14 11.91 14.89
C TYR A 266 -3.64 11.73 15.12
N ILE A 267 -3.09 12.48 16.09
CA ILE A 267 -1.70 12.39 16.52
C ILE A 267 -1.68 12.08 18.00
N ARG A 268 -1.09 10.95 18.38
CA ARG A 268 -1.01 10.53 19.78
C ARG A 268 -0.01 11.37 20.57
N ASP A 269 -0.23 11.50 21.87
CA ASP A 269 0.66 12.19 22.82
C ASP A 269 2.13 11.73 22.75
N TYR A 270 2.38 10.46 22.47
CA TYR A 270 3.73 9.94 22.33
C TYR A 270 4.37 10.16 20.96
N GLN A 271 3.59 10.65 19.98
CA GLN A 271 3.98 10.91 18.58
C GLN A 271 4.36 12.39 18.37
N TYR A 272 5.10 12.97 19.32
CA TYR A 272 5.78 14.24 19.11
C TYR A 272 6.75 14.16 17.92
N ALA A 273 7.06 15.32 17.34
CA ALA A 273 7.96 15.48 16.21
C ALA A 273 9.42 15.23 16.62
N GLU A 274 9.76 13.96 16.82
CA GLU A 274 11.07 13.53 17.28
C GLU A 274 12.20 14.02 16.36
N GLY A 275 13.32 14.41 16.95
CA GLY A 275 14.53 14.80 16.22
C GLY A 275 14.40 16.07 15.40
N ARG A 276 13.40 16.91 15.66
CA ARG A 276 13.19 18.18 14.96
C ARG A 276 13.86 19.36 15.64
N ILE A 277 13.83 19.44 16.97
CA ILE A 277 14.36 20.58 17.71
C ILE A 277 15.22 20.08 18.88
N PHE A 278 16.39 20.71 19.06
CA PHE A 278 17.32 20.42 20.14
C PHE A 278 17.83 21.72 20.77
N ASP A 279 17.85 21.77 22.10
CA ASP A 279 18.60 22.79 22.83
C ASP A 279 20.09 22.64 22.54
N LEU A 280 20.78 23.76 22.31
CA LEU A 280 22.19 23.77 21.92
C LEU A 280 23.14 23.49 23.08
N GLY A 281 22.68 23.64 24.33
CA GLY A 281 23.50 23.38 25.52
C GLY A 281 22.67 22.86 26.68
N TYR A 282 23.38 22.40 27.71
CA TYR A 282 22.76 21.84 28.91
C TYR A 282 22.22 22.93 29.84
N PRO A 283 21.27 22.60 30.73
CA PRO A 283 20.79 23.54 31.74
C PRO A 283 21.94 24.16 32.54
N GLY A 284 22.01 25.50 32.57
CA GLY A 284 23.04 26.26 33.29
C GLY A 284 24.34 26.48 32.50
N GLU A 285 24.44 25.99 31.26
CA GLU A 285 25.64 26.17 30.44
C GLU A 285 25.71 27.52 29.72
N PHE A 286 24.54 28.11 29.46
CA PHE A 286 24.40 29.47 28.96
C PHE A 286 23.95 30.39 30.09
N ASN A 287 24.69 31.48 30.27
CA ASN A 287 24.30 32.59 31.13
C ASN A 287 23.37 33.52 30.33
N PRO A 288 22.54 34.32 31.02
CA PRO A 288 21.84 35.43 30.37
C PRO A 288 22.83 36.26 29.53
N ASN A 289 22.37 36.74 28.38
CA ASN A 289 23.14 37.52 27.40
C ASN A 289 24.19 36.74 26.58
N ASP A 290 24.49 35.48 26.90
CA ASP A 290 25.36 34.67 26.05
C ASP A 290 24.73 34.51 24.66
N SER A 291 25.58 34.46 23.62
CA SER A 291 25.13 34.41 22.24
C SER A 291 25.98 33.45 21.43
N VAL A 292 25.35 32.54 20.70
CA VAL A 292 26.05 31.66 19.77
C VAL A 292 26.40 32.49 18.52
N ARG A 293 27.66 32.45 18.07
CA ARG A 293 28.12 33.20 16.88
C ARG A 293 28.17 32.35 15.63
N GLN A 294 28.57 31.10 15.79
CA GLN A 294 28.78 30.17 14.70
C GLN A 294 28.39 28.78 15.16
N LEU A 295 27.73 28.01 14.28
CA LEU A 295 27.27 26.66 14.58
C LEU A 295 27.48 25.76 13.36
N TYR A 296 28.24 24.69 13.57
CA TYR A 296 28.36 23.56 12.64
C TYR A 296 27.79 22.30 13.29
N ILE A 297 27.05 21.55 12.48
CA ILE A 297 26.41 20.31 12.93
C ILE A 297 26.89 19.20 12.02
N TYR A 298 27.27 18.08 12.62
CA TYR A 298 27.63 16.86 11.91
C TYR A 298 26.71 15.74 12.37
N LYS A 299 26.23 14.97 11.39
CA LYS A 299 25.45 13.76 11.64
C LYS A 299 26.30 12.54 11.35
N GLN A 300 26.10 11.48 12.10
CA GLN A 300 26.74 10.19 11.82
C GLN A 300 26.36 9.71 10.42
N ASP A 301 27.36 9.25 9.68
CA ASP A 301 27.20 8.59 8.38
C ASP A 301 27.55 7.11 8.53
N ILE A 302 26.51 6.30 8.70
CA ILE A 302 26.63 4.85 8.89
C ILE A 302 27.15 4.16 7.62
N ARG A 303 27.03 4.81 6.44
CA ARG A 303 27.47 4.24 5.17
C ARG A 303 28.93 4.52 4.87
N GLU A 304 29.57 5.37 5.66
CA GLU A 304 30.98 5.76 5.51
C GLU A 304 31.28 6.17 4.06
N SER A 305 30.48 7.11 3.55
CA SER A 305 30.67 7.63 2.20
C SER A 305 32.07 8.26 2.02
N ASP A 306 32.52 8.40 0.77
CA ASP A 306 33.83 9.01 0.45
C ASP A 306 34.01 10.42 1.05
N SER A 307 32.91 11.14 1.29
CA SER A 307 32.89 12.46 1.93
C SER A 307 32.85 12.42 3.47
N SER A 308 32.77 11.23 4.07
CA SER A 308 32.68 11.08 5.52
C SER A 308 34.00 11.45 6.19
N ILE A 309 33.90 12.18 7.30
CA ILE A 309 35.03 12.56 8.14
C ILE A 309 34.85 11.91 9.49
N VAL A 310 35.93 11.34 10.01
CA VAL A 310 35.96 10.78 11.37
C VAL A 310 36.04 11.94 12.35
N HIS A 311 35.04 12.06 13.22
CA HIS A 311 35.01 13.01 14.32
C HIS A 311 34.88 12.30 15.66
N ARG A 312 35.33 12.95 16.72
CA ARG A 312 35.17 12.47 18.10
C ARG A 312 33.92 13.10 18.70
N PHE A 313 32.92 12.29 19.01
CA PHE A 313 31.67 12.74 19.61
C PHE A 313 31.72 12.53 21.13
N TYR A 314 31.63 13.61 21.90
CA TYR A 314 31.66 13.57 23.36
C TYR A 314 30.37 14.10 23.97
N VAL A 315 29.95 13.54 25.10
CA VAL A 315 28.72 13.98 25.78
C VAL A 315 28.94 15.21 26.65
N ASP A 316 30.10 15.29 27.30
CA ASP A 316 30.45 16.34 28.26
C ASP A 316 31.96 16.64 28.14
N SER A 317 32.34 17.91 28.13
CA SER A 317 33.74 18.35 28.01
C SER A 317 34.61 17.87 29.17
N ALA A 318 34.02 17.53 30.32
CA ALA A 318 34.73 16.93 31.44
C ALA A 318 34.97 15.40 31.28
N ASN A 319 34.38 14.76 30.26
CA ASN A 319 34.39 13.31 30.06
C ASN A 319 34.99 12.89 28.69
N GLU A 320 36.12 13.52 28.33
CA GLU A 320 36.93 13.20 27.15
C GLU A 320 37.28 11.69 26.97
N PRO A 321 37.50 10.88 28.04
CA PRO A 321 37.79 9.44 27.87
C PRO A 321 36.63 8.61 27.29
N GLY A 322 35.40 9.16 27.28
CA GLY A 322 34.20 8.51 26.76
C GLY A 322 33.79 8.95 25.35
N ALA A 323 34.62 9.73 24.65
CA ALA A 323 34.31 10.19 23.31
C ALA A 323 34.32 9.03 22.28
N LYS A 324 33.27 8.93 21.47
CA LYS A 324 33.13 7.91 20.42
C LYS A 324 33.63 8.44 19.09
N LEU A 325 34.48 7.69 18.40
CA LEU A 325 34.90 7.99 17.04
C LEU A 325 33.81 7.53 16.07
N LEU A 326 33.24 8.45 15.29
CA LEU A 326 32.18 8.16 14.32
C LEU A 326 32.52 8.80 12.98
N HIS A 327 32.26 8.07 11.89
CA HIS A 327 32.17 8.64 10.56
C HIS A 327 30.96 9.57 10.50
N SER A 328 31.15 10.77 9.96
CA SER A 328 30.11 11.80 9.97
C SER A 328 30.17 12.71 8.76
N LEU A 329 29.04 13.33 8.47
CA LEU A 329 28.88 14.32 7.42
C LEU A 329 28.36 15.61 8.04
N GLN A 330 28.88 16.73 7.56
CA GLN A 330 28.32 18.03 7.94
C GLN A 330 26.89 18.12 7.44
N VAL A 331 25.97 18.52 8.31
CA VAL A 331 24.59 18.83 7.93
C VAL A 331 24.64 20.14 7.14
N PRO A 332 24.13 20.17 5.89
CA PRO A 332 24.10 21.39 5.10
C PRO A 332 23.32 22.52 5.79
N GLN A 333 23.78 23.76 5.65
CA GLN A 333 23.18 24.92 6.33
C GLN A 333 21.72 25.20 5.92
N ASP A 334 21.27 24.74 4.76
CA ASP A 334 19.89 24.84 4.31
C ASP A 334 18.95 23.79 4.94
N GLN A 335 19.50 22.81 5.67
CA GLN A 335 18.74 21.74 6.33
C GLN A 335 18.39 22.06 7.79
N TYR A 336 18.94 23.12 8.37
CA TYR A 336 18.63 23.55 9.72
C TYR A 336 18.60 25.07 9.85
N GLN A 337 17.86 25.55 10.84
CA GLN A 337 17.89 26.91 11.32
C GLN A 337 18.19 26.86 12.81
N TRP A 338 19.04 27.73 13.31
CA TRP A 338 19.26 27.87 14.74
C TRP A 338 18.77 29.24 15.20
N LEU A 339 18.23 29.29 16.41
CA LEU A 339 17.76 30.52 17.03
C LEU A 339 18.58 30.80 18.27
N ASP A 340 18.98 32.05 18.36
CA ASP A 340 19.68 32.68 19.48
C ASP A 340 18.76 33.74 20.05
N ASP A 341 18.33 33.59 21.29
CA ASP A 341 17.72 34.68 22.03
C ASP A 341 18.42 34.83 23.39
N PRO A 342 19.44 35.72 23.43
CA PRO A 342 20.19 36.00 24.66
C PRO A 342 19.31 36.58 25.79
N THR A 343 18.18 37.21 25.45
CA THR A 343 17.29 37.86 26.43
C THR A 343 16.42 36.85 27.17
N THR A 344 15.97 35.81 26.48
CA THR A 344 15.21 34.71 27.09
C THR A 344 16.08 33.50 27.43
N ASN A 345 17.40 33.59 27.17
CA ASN A 345 18.39 32.51 27.31
C ASN A 345 17.96 31.25 26.57
N GLN A 346 17.44 31.42 25.34
CA GLN A 346 16.96 30.32 24.50
C GLN A 346 17.89 30.15 23.31
N HIS A 347 18.59 29.02 23.29
CA HIS A 347 19.55 28.65 22.25
C HIS A 347 19.20 27.25 21.75
N TYR A 348 18.65 27.14 20.54
CA TYR A 348 18.20 25.86 20.01
C TYR A 348 18.33 25.79 18.48
N VAL A 349 18.41 24.58 17.97
CA VAL A 349 18.40 24.29 16.53
C VAL A 349 17.12 23.58 16.13
N VAL A 350 16.58 23.96 14.97
CA VAL A 350 15.43 23.35 14.31
C VAL A 350 15.88 22.76 12.97
N PHE A 351 15.59 21.48 12.76
CA PHE A 351 15.84 20.78 11.52
C PHE A 351 14.61 20.76 10.61
N ASN A 352 14.84 20.82 9.31
CA ASN A 352 13.79 20.70 8.31
C ASN A 352 13.13 19.32 8.28
N SER A 353 13.89 18.28 8.62
CA SER A 353 13.45 16.89 8.70
C SER A 353 13.87 16.27 10.03
N THR A 354 13.22 15.16 10.41
CA THR A 354 13.55 14.41 11.62
C THR A 354 14.96 13.82 11.52
N GLN A 355 15.79 14.13 12.51
CA GLN A 355 17.12 13.54 12.67
C GLN A 355 17.06 12.33 13.59
N ARG A 356 17.56 11.18 13.13
CA ARG A 356 17.57 9.92 13.91
C ARG A 356 18.95 9.48 14.34
N ASP A 357 19.95 9.77 13.52
CA ASP A 357 21.35 9.40 13.75
C ASP A 357 21.97 10.26 14.86
N ALA A 358 23.18 9.88 15.29
CA ALA A 358 23.92 10.71 16.24
C ALA A 358 24.22 12.08 15.64
N LEU A 359 24.06 13.12 16.45
CA LEU A 359 24.32 14.51 16.07
C LEU A 359 25.36 15.12 17.00
N GLY A 360 26.39 15.70 16.39
CA GLY A 360 27.47 16.40 17.05
C GLY A 360 27.49 17.86 16.60
N ILE A 361 27.79 18.76 17.52
CA ILE A 361 27.91 20.20 17.23
C ILE A 361 29.32 20.70 17.54
N TRP A 362 29.72 21.67 16.75
CA TRP A 362 30.80 22.59 17.07
C TRP A 362 30.22 24.00 17.03
N MET A 363 30.51 24.83 18.03
CA MET A 363 30.04 26.21 18.03
C MET A 363 30.95 27.17 18.77
N GLU A 364 30.90 28.44 18.35
CA GLU A 364 31.50 29.56 19.08
C GLU A 364 30.43 30.29 19.87
N VAL A 365 30.70 30.54 21.15
CA VAL A 365 29.78 31.23 22.06
C VAL A 365 30.46 32.47 22.60
N ALA A 366 29.87 33.64 22.33
CA ALA A 366 30.27 34.89 22.95
C ALA A 366 29.65 34.98 24.33
N ARG A 367 30.51 35.18 25.34
CA ARG A 367 30.11 35.34 26.74
C ARG A 367 30.13 36.81 27.11
N TYR A 368 29.06 37.30 27.70
CA TYR A 368 28.89 38.71 28.07
C TYR A 368 28.75 38.89 29.58
N ASP A 369 29.04 40.09 30.07
CA ASP A 369 28.64 40.51 31.42
C ASP A 369 27.19 41.02 31.44
N ASP A 370 26.71 41.41 32.62
CA ASP A 370 25.37 41.97 32.81
C ASP A 370 25.15 43.29 32.04
N ASN A 371 26.21 43.96 31.60
CA ASN A 371 26.19 45.22 30.85
C ASN A 371 26.40 45.01 29.34
N PHE A 372 26.32 43.77 28.83
CA PHE A 372 26.55 43.41 27.43
C PHE A 372 27.98 43.71 26.92
N ASN A 373 28.97 43.81 27.81
CA ASN A 373 30.37 43.86 27.40
C ASN A 373 30.88 42.43 27.12
N LEU A 374 31.56 42.24 25.99
CA LEU A 374 32.13 40.95 25.62
C LEU A 374 33.26 40.58 26.59
N LEU A 375 33.07 39.49 27.34
CA LEU A 375 34.08 38.95 28.26
C LEU A 375 35.08 38.07 27.52
N ARG A 376 34.58 37.10 26.74
CA ARG A 376 35.38 36.18 25.94
C ARG A 376 34.55 35.52 24.85
N VAL A 377 35.23 34.89 23.90
CA VAL A 377 34.63 33.91 22.99
C VAL A 377 35.09 32.53 23.43
N ASP A 378 34.13 31.67 23.70
CA ASP A 378 34.33 30.28 24.09
C ASP A 378 34.07 29.38 22.88
N THR A 379 34.68 28.20 22.86
CA THR A 379 34.45 27.20 21.81
C THR A 379 33.92 25.94 22.44
N ILE A 380 32.77 25.50 21.95
CA ILE A 380 32.19 24.22 22.32
C ILE A 380 32.51 23.25 21.20
N GLY A 381 33.27 22.24 21.59
CA GLY A 381 34.07 21.44 20.68
C GLY A 381 35.51 21.93 20.68
N SER A 382 36.39 21.15 20.07
CA SER A 382 37.78 21.55 19.87
C SER A 382 38.33 20.89 18.63
N GLN A 383 39.42 21.41 18.10
CA GLN A 383 40.20 20.72 17.08
C GLN A 383 41.44 20.14 17.75
N ALA A 384 41.49 18.81 17.89
CA ALA A 384 42.68 18.11 18.33
C ALA A 384 43.41 17.58 17.09
N SER A 385 44.48 18.26 16.67
CA SER A 385 45.21 17.98 15.42
C SER A 385 44.29 18.02 14.19
N ASP A 386 43.96 16.84 13.62
CA ASP A 386 43.21 16.67 12.36
C ASP A 386 41.76 16.20 12.59
N THR A 387 41.34 16.02 13.85
CA THR A 387 40.01 15.49 14.19
C THR A 387 39.26 16.49 15.06
N PHE A 388 38.09 16.95 14.59
CA PHE A 388 37.20 17.75 15.42
C PHE A 388 36.59 16.90 16.54
N ASN A 389 36.66 17.43 17.75
CA ASN A 389 35.87 17.02 18.91
C ASN A 389 34.54 17.77 18.84
N LEU A 390 33.45 17.04 18.71
CA LEU A 390 32.09 17.54 18.57
C LEU A 390 31.27 17.17 19.81
N ARG A 391 30.51 18.13 20.33
CA ARG A 391 29.58 17.85 21.42
C ARG A 391 28.35 17.12 20.90
N LEU A 392 28.06 15.97 21.47
CA LEU A 392 26.88 15.17 21.17
C LEU A 392 25.61 15.87 21.70
N ILE A 393 24.66 16.18 20.81
CA ILE A 393 23.31 16.67 21.17
C ILE A 393 22.24 15.59 21.00
N ARG A 394 22.55 14.52 20.28
CA ARG A 394 21.73 13.31 20.14
C ARG A 394 22.64 12.09 20.01
N ALA A 395 22.38 11.07 20.82
CA ALA A 395 23.11 9.80 20.74
C ALA A 395 22.62 8.92 19.59
N GLU A 396 23.35 7.85 19.32
CA GLU A 396 22.91 6.79 18.41
C GLU A 396 21.54 6.23 18.80
N THR A 397 20.77 5.81 17.81
CA THR A 397 19.40 5.33 18.03
C THR A 397 19.32 4.20 19.05
N GLN A 398 20.35 3.35 19.15
CA GLN A 398 20.41 2.22 20.09
C GLN A 398 20.61 2.67 21.55
N ASP A 399 21.23 3.82 21.77
CA ASP A 399 21.56 4.34 23.11
C ASP A 399 20.66 5.53 23.50
N TYR A 400 19.77 5.97 22.61
CA TYR A 400 18.94 7.15 22.80
C TYR A 400 17.67 6.85 23.61
N PHE A 401 17.85 6.67 24.91
CA PHE A 401 16.80 6.45 25.91
C PHE A 401 16.73 7.57 26.95
N PRO A 402 15.65 7.65 27.75
CA PRO A 402 15.52 8.63 28.84
C PRO A 402 16.65 8.70 29.85
N SER A 403 17.39 7.60 30.02
CA SER A 403 18.58 7.53 30.86
C SER A 403 19.79 8.27 30.27
N HIS A 404 19.80 8.56 28.97
CA HIS A 404 20.95 9.18 28.30
C HIS A 404 21.00 10.68 28.57
N LYS A 405 22.20 11.24 28.82
CA LYS A 405 22.39 12.67 29.13
C LYS A 405 21.84 13.62 28.06
N THR A 406 21.96 13.26 26.79
CA THR A 406 21.44 14.06 25.65
C THR A 406 19.93 13.90 25.43
N TRP A 407 19.24 13.07 26.21
CA TRP A 407 17.80 12.89 26.10
C TRP A 407 17.08 14.22 26.25
N ASN A 408 17.37 14.96 27.32
CA ASN A 408 16.67 16.18 27.68
C ASN A 408 16.90 17.37 26.75
N LEU A 409 17.92 17.31 25.88
CA LEU A 409 18.17 18.36 24.89
C LEU A 409 17.10 18.39 23.79
N MET A 410 16.52 17.24 23.45
CA MET A 410 15.51 17.17 22.40
C MET A 410 14.14 17.64 22.91
N TRP A 411 13.50 18.49 22.13
CA TRP A 411 12.14 18.95 22.42
C TRP A 411 11.13 17.83 22.15
N ARG A 412 10.30 17.50 23.15
CA ARG A 412 9.24 16.48 23.08
C ARG A 412 7.83 17.07 23.19
N ASN A 413 7.76 18.38 23.04
CA ASN A 413 6.56 19.20 23.12
C ASN A 413 6.11 19.72 21.75
N CYS A 414 6.68 19.22 20.66
CA CYS A 414 6.39 19.69 19.30
C CYS A 414 5.58 18.64 18.55
N TYR A 415 4.57 19.05 17.78
CA TYR A 415 3.71 18.15 16.98
C TYR A 415 3.59 18.65 15.55
N SER A 416 3.60 17.73 14.58
CA SER A 416 3.65 18.10 13.17
C SER A 416 2.28 18.52 12.63
N ILE A 417 2.25 19.66 11.95
CA ILE A 417 1.12 20.17 11.18
C ILE A 417 1.51 20.33 9.71
N PRO A 418 0.54 20.49 8.79
CA PRO A 418 0.86 20.86 7.41
C PRO A 418 1.67 22.16 7.38
N ARG A 419 2.78 22.17 6.64
CA ARG A 419 3.59 23.40 6.45
C ARG A 419 2.76 24.43 5.69
N GLY A 420 2.83 25.69 6.14
CA GLY A 420 2.06 26.79 5.57
C GLY A 420 0.55 26.76 5.88
N ALA A 421 0.11 25.95 6.84
CA ALA A 421 -1.29 25.96 7.27
C ALA A 421 -1.68 27.33 7.87
N SER A 422 -2.91 27.77 7.59
CA SER A 422 -3.54 28.87 8.32
C SER A 422 -4.20 28.34 9.61
N VAL A 423 -4.15 29.10 10.70
CA VAL A 423 -4.88 28.78 11.94
C VAL A 423 -6.37 28.64 11.68
N GLU A 424 -6.95 29.50 10.84
CA GLU A 424 -8.40 29.51 10.55
C GLU A 424 -8.89 28.22 9.88
N ASP A 425 -8.02 27.60 9.07
CA ASP A 425 -8.30 26.36 8.34
C ASP A 425 -7.97 25.11 9.17
N LEU A 426 -7.20 25.28 10.25
CA LEU A 426 -6.73 24.22 11.12
C LEU A 426 -7.56 24.17 12.41
N ASN A 427 -8.54 23.27 12.44
CA ASN A 427 -9.29 23.01 13.66
C ASN A 427 -8.57 21.94 14.50
N LEU A 428 -7.88 22.40 15.54
CA LEU A 428 -7.17 21.59 16.52
C LEU A 428 -8.02 21.35 17.77
N LYS A 429 -8.15 20.09 18.16
CA LYS A 429 -8.72 19.69 19.44
C LYS A 429 -7.82 18.68 20.12
N ILE A 430 -7.84 18.64 21.45
CA ILE A 430 -7.06 17.67 22.24
C ILE A 430 -8.04 16.88 23.07
N PHE A 431 -7.93 15.55 23.03
CA PHE A 431 -8.82 14.63 23.69
C PHE A 431 -8.07 13.70 24.62
N LYS A 432 -8.74 13.25 25.69
CA LYS A 432 -8.27 12.17 26.55
C LYS A 432 -8.98 10.87 26.18
N GLY A 433 -8.30 9.95 25.50
CA GLY A 433 -8.84 8.65 25.12
C GLY A 433 -7.74 7.62 24.85
N LEU A 434 -8.06 6.33 25.05
CA LEU A 434 -7.12 5.22 24.84
C LEU A 434 -6.84 4.96 23.35
N PRO A 435 -5.67 4.38 22.99
CA PRO A 435 -5.37 3.89 21.63
C PRO A 435 -6.52 3.08 21.02
N GLY A 436 -6.95 3.42 19.81
CA GLY A 436 -8.04 2.73 19.09
C GLY A 436 -9.45 3.25 19.39
N ARG A 437 -9.59 4.30 20.21
CA ARG A 437 -10.87 4.98 20.51
C ARG A 437 -10.93 6.42 19.98
N GLU A 438 -10.04 6.79 19.05
CA GLU A 438 -10.05 8.10 18.39
C GLU A 438 -11.38 8.36 17.69
N GLY A 439 -11.98 9.53 17.92
CA GLY A 439 -13.26 9.92 17.31
C GLY A 439 -14.50 9.26 17.91
N ALA A 440 -14.37 8.44 18.96
CA ALA A 440 -15.51 7.86 19.64
C ALA A 440 -16.29 8.96 20.45
N PRO A 441 -17.64 8.92 20.45
CA PRO A 441 -18.46 10.00 21.01
C PRO A 441 -18.32 10.20 22.53
N GLU A 442 -17.87 9.18 23.26
CA GLU A 442 -17.61 9.24 24.70
C GLU A 442 -16.31 9.97 25.07
N VAL A 443 -15.47 10.31 24.10
CA VAL A 443 -14.18 10.96 24.34
C VAL A 443 -14.35 12.47 24.38
N LEU A 444 -13.91 13.10 25.47
CA LEU A 444 -14.10 14.53 25.72
C LEU A 444 -12.85 15.35 25.42
N ASP A 445 -13.03 16.54 24.84
CA ASP A 445 -11.96 17.55 24.59
C ASP A 445 -11.71 18.47 25.80
N TYR A 446 -12.30 18.13 26.95
CA TYR A 446 -12.22 18.86 28.21
C TYR A 446 -12.06 17.94 29.40
N GLN A 447 -11.72 18.55 30.54
CA GLN A 447 -11.83 17.93 31.85
C GLN A 447 -12.69 18.79 32.78
N GLU A 448 -13.17 18.16 33.84
CA GLU A 448 -13.98 18.81 34.87
C GLU A 448 -13.27 18.69 36.22
N SER A 449 -13.12 19.82 36.91
CA SER A 449 -12.52 19.89 38.23
C SER A 449 -13.09 21.07 39.01
N GLY A 450 -13.41 20.87 40.29
CA GLY A 450 -13.92 21.95 41.16
C GLY A 450 -15.23 22.58 40.67
N GLY A 451 -16.08 21.84 39.95
CA GLY A 451 -17.33 22.34 39.40
C GLY A 451 -17.19 23.19 38.13
N ALA A 452 -15.99 23.26 37.54
CA ALA A 452 -15.75 23.97 36.29
C ALA A 452 -15.24 23.03 35.19
N THR A 453 -15.72 23.25 33.97
CA THR A 453 -15.27 22.56 32.76
C THR A 453 -14.22 23.40 32.03
N GLN A 454 -13.10 22.79 31.65
CA GLN A 454 -12.07 23.48 30.86
C GLN A 454 -11.45 22.56 29.80
N LYS A 455 -11.25 23.10 28.60
CA LYS A 455 -10.69 22.37 27.46
C LYS A 455 -9.21 22.07 27.64
N TYR A 456 -8.77 20.95 27.08
CA TYR A 456 -7.35 20.55 27.14
C TYR A 456 -6.43 21.51 26.37
N ILE A 457 -6.90 22.14 25.28
CA ILE A 457 -6.11 23.13 24.52
C ILE A 457 -5.69 24.32 25.40
N THR A 458 -6.60 24.81 26.24
CA THR A 458 -6.35 25.89 27.20
C THR A 458 -5.50 25.42 28.38
N ILE A 459 -5.78 24.23 28.94
CA ILE A 459 -5.03 23.66 30.08
C ILE A 459 -3.56 23.44 29.72
N LEU A 460 -3.30 22.96 28.50
CA LEU A 460 -1.95 22.65 28.02
C LEU A 460 -1.22 23.88 27.47
N GLY A 461 -1.89 25.05 27.42
CA GLY A 461 -1.27 26.33 27.12
C GLY A 461 -1.15 26.70 25.64
N LEU A 462 -1.90 26.03 24.76
CA LEU A 462 -1.93 26.37 23.32
C LEU A 462 -2.92 27.50 22.99
N ASP A 463 -3.84 27.78 23.92
CA ASP A 463 -4.91 28.78 23.81
C ASP A 463 -4.85 29.65 25.07
N GLN A 464 -4.21 30.80 24.98
CA GLN A 464 -3.96 31.74 26.08
C GLN A 464 -4.43 33.16 25.77
N TYR A 465 -4.64 33.45 24.50
CA TYR A 465 -5.02 34.76 24.01
C TYR A 465 -6.27 34.64 23.15
N ASN A 466 -7.00 35.74 23.06
CA ASN A 466 -8.06 35.88 22.09
C ASN A 466 -7.48 36.67 20.93
N ASP A 467 -7.22 36.01 19.80
CA ASP A 467 -6.50 36.64 18.69
C ASP A 467 -7.29 37.79 18.03
N GLY A 468 -8.62 37.75 18.11
CA GLY A 468 -9.47 38.85 17.62
C GLY A 468 -9.36 40.14 18.43
N THR A 469 -8.99 40.05 19.71
CA THR A 469 -8.88 41.21 20.62
C THR A 469 -7.45 41.48 21.11
N GLY A 470 -6.52 40.54 20.90
CA GLY A 470 -5.16 40.57 21.41
C GLY A 470 -5.03 40.41 22.93
N ARG A 471 -6.17 40.25 23.64
CA ARG A 471 -6.19 40.15 25.11
C ARG A 471 -5.76 38.75 25.54
N LYS A 472 -5.04 38.65 26.66
CA LYS A 472 -4.62 37.36 27.25
C LYS A 472 -5.79 36.68 27.98
N VAL A 473 -6.81 36.29 27.23
CA VAL A 473 -7.98 35.56 27.69
C VAL A 473 -8.24 34.46 26.65
N PRO A 474 -8.24 33.18 27.05
CA PRO A 474 -8.44 32.07 26.11
C PRO A 474 -9.80 32.13 25.40
N ASP A 475 -9.83 31.76 24.12
CA ASP A 475 -11.05 31.73 23.30
C ASP A 475 -11.41 30.34 22.74
N ASN A 476 -10.70 29.30 23.18
CA ASN A 476 -10.81 27.91 22.75
C ASN A 476 -10.33 27.64 21.31
N VAL A 477 -9.60 28.58 20.72
CA VAL A 477 -8.90 28.40 19.43
C VAL A 477 -7.39 28.39 19.69
N LEU A 478 -6.63 27.75 18.80
CA LEU A 478 -5.17 27.76 18.87
C LEU A 478 -4.65 29.19 18.64
N ASP A 479 -3.81 29.71 19.53
CA ASP A 479 -3.24 31.06 19.38
C ASP A 479 -2.38 31.16 18.10
N GLU A 480 -2.59 32.19 17.28
CA GLU A 480 -1.78 32.52 16.09
C GLU A 480 -0.46 33.23 16.48
N ARG A 481 0.29 32.59 17.37
CA ARG A 481 1.53 33.13 17.96
C ARG A 481 2.70 32.19 17.71
N ARG A 482 3.87 32.74 17.38
CA ARG A 482 5.07 31.95 17.02
C ARG A 482 5.57 31.06 18.16
N GLU A 483 5.19 31.37 19.39
CA GLU A 483 5.50 30.62 20.59
C GLU A 483 4.81 29.25 20.61
N VAL A 484 3.62 29.14 20.01
CA VAL A 484 2.82 27.89 20.01
C VAL A 484 2.47 27.38 18.61
N PHE A 485 2.46 28.23 17.59
CA PHE A 485 2.12 27.90 16.22
C PHE A 485 3.22 28.36 15.23
N ARG A 486 3.88 27.40 14.59
CA ARG A 486 4.98 27.60 13.64
C ARG A 486 4.67 26.93 12.29
N PRO A 487 3.81 27.56 11.46
CA PRO A 487 3.42 27.01 10.17
C PRO A 487 4.60 26.95 9.19
N ASP A 488 5.58 27.85 9.34
CA ASP A 488 6.86 27.85 8.63
C ASP A 488 7.66 26.58 8.89
N TRP A 489 7.67 26.09 10.13
CA TRP A 489 8.31 24.82 10.50
C TRP A 489 7.40 23.60 10.32
N GLY A 490 6.10 23.82 10.12
CA GLY A 490 5.07 22.79 10.15
C GLY A 490 4.96 22.16 11.54
N LEU A 491 5.04 22.98 12.59
CA LEU A 491 5.00 22.52 13.99
C LEU A 491 4.02 23.33 14.84
N ILE A 492 3.41 22.66 15.81
CA ILE A 492 2.80 23.25 17.00
C ILE A 492 3.71 22.95 18.17
N ILE A 493 3.91 23.93 19.05
CA ILE A 493 4.84 23.88 20.17
C ILE A 493 4.06 24.11 21.45
N PHE A 494 3.98 23.11 22.31
CA PHE A 494 3.39 23.30 23.63
C PHE A 494 4.34 24.09 24.54
N PRO A 495 3.89 25.02 25.40
CA PRO A 495 4.77 25.79 26.26
C PRO A 495 5.57 24.99 27.30
N SER A 496 5.11 23.78 27.66
CA SER A 496 5.85 22.85 28.54
C SER A 496 6.64 21.86 27.70
N ARG A 497 7.89 21.53 28.08
CA ARG A 497 8.75 20.52 27.43
C ARG A 497 8.14 19.11 27.46
N THR A 498 7.26 18.85 28.42
CA THR A 498 6.54 17.59 28.61
C THR A 498 5.05 17.88 28.81
N PRO A 499 4.31 18.27 27.75
CA PRO A 499 2.95 18.82 27.89
C PRO A 499 1.99 17.89 28.63
N PHE A 500 2.04 16.59 28.34
CA PHE A 500 1.17 15.59 28.97
C PHE A 500 1.63 15.10 30.34
N ASP A 501 2.74 15.63 30.88
CA ASP A 501 3.19 15.44 32.27
C ASP A 501 3.40 16.79 32.99
N THR A 502 2.75 17.85 32.49
CA THR A 502 2.94 19.19 33.01
C THR A 502 2.21 19.41 34.34
N THR A 503 2.82 20.21 35.21
CA THR A 503 2.20 20.79 36.41
C THR A 503 1.95 22.29 36.27
N ARG A 504 2.35 22.86 35.12
CA ARG A 504 2.24 24.28 34.82
C ARG A 504 0.78 24.67 34.65
N THR A 505 0.40 25.78 35.28
CA THR A 505 -0.86 26.49 35.03
C THR A 505 -0.54 27.83 34.39
N PHE A 506 -1.54 28.44 33.77
CA PHE A 506 -1.42 29.74 33.13
C PHE A 506 -2.44 30.70 33.73
N THR A 507 -2.05 31.97 33.83
CA THR A 507 -2.89 33.04 34.40
C THR A 507 -3.27 34.00 33.29
N ASP A 508 -4.57 34.24 33.13
CA ASP A 508 -5.13 35.18 32.17
C ASP A 508 -4.97 36.64 32.64
N ALA A 509 -5.42 37.59 31.82
CA ALA A 509 -5.39 39.01 32.13
C ALA A 509 -6.26 39.42 33.33
N ASP A 510 -7.24 38.58 33.71
CA ASP A 510 -8.17 38.82 34.81
C ASP A 510 -7.71 38.13 36.12
N GLY A 511 -6.52 37.50 36.11
CA GLY A 511 -5.95 36.82 37.26
C GLY A 511 -6.49 35.40 37.50
N LYS A 512 -7.32 34.88 36.59
CA LYS A 512 -7.87 33.52 36.67
C LYS A 512 -6.83 32.53 36.18
N GLN A 513 -6.62 31.47 36.96
CA GLN A 513 -5.70 30.39 36.60
C GLN A 513 -6.43 29.25 35.89
N THR A 514 -5.74 28.64 34.93
CA THR A 514 -6.17 27.37 34.33
C THR A 514 -6.12 26.24 35.35
N GLN A 515 -6.98 25.24 35.17
CA GLN A 515 -6.92 23.99 35.91
C GLN A 515 -5.61 23.27 35.64
N ARG A 516 -5.17 22.46 36.61
CA ARG A 516 -4.06 21.52 36.43
C ARG A 516 -4.53 20.32 35.62
N LEU A 517 -3.64 19.76 34.81
CA LEU A 517 -3.89 18.50 34.12
C LEU A 517 -4.10 17.37 35.13
N LEU A 518 -5.28 16.76 35.15
CA LEU A 518 -5.63 15.75 36.17
C LEU A 518 -4.91 14.41 35.94
N VAL A 519 -4.87 13.94 34.70
CA VAL A 519 -4.22 12.68 34.33
C VAL A 519 -2.91 13.02 33.61
N ARG A 520 -1.79 12.73 34.26
CA ARG A 520 -0.46 12.93 33.70
C ARG A 520 0.11 11.63 33.16
N VAL A 521 0.94 11.74 32.13
CA VAL A 521 1.55 10.62 31.42
C VAL A 521 3.08 10.78 31.40
N PRO A 522 3.79 10.61 32.53
CA PRO A 522 5.25 10.70 32.56
C PRO A 522 5.93 9.60 31.72
N THR A 523 5.28 8.45 31.57
CA THR A 523 5.83 7.26 30.93
C THR A 523 6.13 7.42 29.45
N ILE A 524 5.51 8.36 28.73
CA ILE A 524 5.86 8.63 27.31
C ILE A 524 7.18 9.41 27.16
N TYR A 525 7.67 10.01 28.25
CA TYR A 525 8.93 10.76 28.31
C TYR A 525 10.05 10.00 29.03
N ASN A 526 9.70 9.18 30.04
CA ASN A 526 10.63 8.46 30.92
C ASN A 526 10.42 6.93 30.85
N PHE A 527 10.27 6.39 29.64
CA PHE A 527 10.12 4.95 29.41
C PHE A 527 11.47 4.19 29.47
N THR A 528 11.41 2.91 29.81
CA THR A 528 12.54 1.98 29.69
C THR A 528 12.45 1.11 28.44
N SER A 529 11.27 1.02 27.83
CA SER A 529 11.04 0.31 26.57
C SER A 529 10.10 1.10 25.64
N PRO A 530 10.35 1.17 24.32
CA PRO A 530 9.53 1.95 23.40
C PRO A 530 8.04 1.56 23.38
N SER A 531 7.71 0.30 23.67
CA SER A 531 6.31 -0.17 23.72
C SER A 531 5.50 0.45 24.84
N GLN A 532 6.15 0.89 25.94
CA GLN A 532 5.48 1.56 27.04
C GLN A 532 4.85 2.89 26.61
N LYS A 533 5.41 3.55 25.59
CA LYS A 533 4.88 4.81 25.06
C LYS A 533 3.47 4.62 24.51
N SER A 534 3.29 3.64 23.63
CA SER A 534 1.98 3.38 23.03
C SER A 534 0.98 2.79 24.01
N GLN A 535 1.44 1.93 24.93
CA GLN A 535 0.57 1.30 25.94
C GLN A 535 0.01 2.28 26.96
N ASN A 536 0.81 3.27 27.37
CA ASN A 536 0.42 4.25 28.40
C ASN A 536 -0.11 5.57 27.83
N SER A 537 -0.22 5.70 26.50
CA SER A 537 -0.83 6.85 25.84
C SER A 537 -2.25 7.09 26.37
N GLN A 538 -2.55 8.33 26.75
CA GLN A 538 -3.87 8.72 27.26
C GLN A 538 -4.51 9.84 26.44
N TYR A 539 -3.72 10.55 25.63
CA TYR A 539 -4.17 11.72 24.90
C TYR A 539 -3.90 11.59 23.40
N TYR A 540 -4.70 12.30 22.62
CA TYR A 540 -4.46 12.51 21.21
C TYR A 540 -4.92 13.90 20.78
N ILE A 541 -4.24 14.43 19.77
CA ILE A 541 -4.53 15.67 19.08
C ILE A 541 -5.31 15.31 17.81
N GLN A 542 -6.49 15.89 17.65
CA GLN A 542 -7.25 15.85 16.42
C GLN A 542 -6.94 17.10 15.60
N LEU A 543 -6.41 16.92 14.40
CA LEU A 543 -6.24 17.97 13.41
C LEU A 543 -7.24 17.75 12.29
N SER A 544 -8.21 18.65 12.16
CA SER A 544 -9.15 18.64 11.03
C SER A 544 -8.90 19.85 10.15
N SER A 545 -8.84 19.63 8.84
CA SER A 545 -8.77 20.72 7.87
C SER A 545 -10.17 21.07 7.41
N ARG A 546 -10.52 22.35 7.45
CA ARG A 546 -11.68 22.86 6.71
C ARG A 546 -11.34 22.93 5.22
N SER A 547 -11.17 21.77 4.57
CA SER A 547 -10.96 21.78 3.13
C SER A 547 -12.25 22.27 2.46
N ARG A 548 -12.23 23.45 1.85
CA ARG A 548 -13.27 23.95 0.94
C ARG A 548 -13.19 23.22 -0.40
N SER A 549 -13.16 21.89 -0.42
CA SER A 549 -13.14 21.14 -1.67
C SER A 549 -14.57 20.89 -2.15
N SER A 550 -14.89 21.35 -3.36
CA SER A 550 -16.18 21.12 -4.03
C SER A 550 -16.31 19.70 -4.62
N SER A 551 -15.36 18.82 -4.32
CA SER A 551 -15.23 17.48 -4.90
C SER A 551 -14.98 16.43 -3.82
N ILE A 552 -15.88 15.47 -3.70
CA ILE A 552 -15.72 14.32 -2.81
C ILE A 552 -14.81 13.29 -3.50
N ARG A 553 -13.71 12.92 -2.84
CA ARG A 553 -12.81 11.86 -3.32
C ARG A 553 -13.18 10.55 -2.64
N LEU A 554 -13.76 9.62 -3.40
CA LEU A 554 -14.14 8.29 -2.90
C LEU A 554 -12.95 7.31 -2.82
N ASN A 555 -11.72 7.77 -3.11
CA ASN A 555 -10.47 6.98 -3.05
C ASN A 555 -10.55 5.59 -3.73
N ARG A 556 -11.40 5.48 -4.76
CA ARG A 556 -11.58 4.31 -5.62
C ARG A 556 -11.66 4.79 -7.06
N ALA A 557 -10.95 4.10 -7.94
CA ALA A 557 -11.03 4.33 -9.37
C ALA A 557 -12.06 3.37 -9.99
N ASN A 558 -12.71 3.79 -11.08
CA ASN A 558 -13.60 2.95 -11.89
C ASN A 558 -14.81 2.35 -11.14
N ILE A 559 -15.50 3.18 -10.35
CA ILE A 559 -16.76 2.82 -9.66
C ILE A 559 -17.85 2.59 -10.72
N ILE A 560 -18.65 1.53 -10.56
CA ILE A 560 -19.73 1.10 -11.47
C ILE A 560 -21.09 1.57 -10.93
#